data_AF-A0AAW9B995-F1
#
_entry.id   AF-A0AAW9B995-F1
#
_cell.length_a   1.000
_cell.length_b   1.000
_cell.length_c   1.000
_cell.angle_alpha   90.00
_cell.angle_beta   90.00
_cell.angle_gamma   90.00
#
_symmetry.space_group_name_H-M   'P 1'
#
loop_
_entity.id
_entity.type
_entity.pdbx_description
1 polymer ?
#
loop_
_entity_poly.entity_id
_entity_poly.type
_entity_poly.pdbx_seq_one_letter_code
_entity_poly.pdbx_strand_id
1 'polypeptide(L)'
;DRTNYFETVPANQLEKMLWLESDRMGFLLDAVSQRKFEIQRSTVKNERAQRYDNRPYGLIWERMSEALYPEGHPYSWQTIGYVEDLERVDVNDLKAFFLRWYGPNNATITIGGDLDVEQTLEWVNKYFGSIPRGPEVENAPKQPAKLQEDKYITLEDRIQQPMVMIAWPTTYSGEESQASLDTLSEVLGGGTNSVLYQDLVKTQKAVDAGSF
;
A
#
# COMPACT_ATOMS: atom_id res chain seq x y z
N ASP A 1 2.25 7.40 2.35
CA ASP A 1 1.97 6.36 1.34
C ASP A 1 2.75 6.61 0.08
N ARG A 2 2.95 5.56 -0.72
CA ARG A 2 3.77 5.60 -1.93
C ARG A 2 3.54 4.35 -2.78
N THR A 3 3.76 4.45 -4.08
CA THR A 3 3.99 3.29 -4.95
C THR A 3 5.50 3.06 -5.02
N ASN A 4 5.94 1.85 -4.68
CA ASN A 4 7.35 1.48 -4.73
C ASN A 4 7.60 0.49 -5.87
N TYR A 5 8.64 0.77 -6.64
CA TYR A 5 9.28 -0.19 -7.52
C TYR A 5 10.69 -0.40 -6.98
N PHE A 6 11.11 -1.66 -6.88
CA PHE A 6 12.44 -1.99 -6.35
C PHE A 6 12.95 -3.28 -6.96
N GLU A 7 14.27 -3.34 -7.09
CA GLU A 7 15.00 -4.50 -7.56
C GLU A 7 16.18 -4.79 -6.63
N THR A 8 16.46 -6.08 -6.44
CA THR A 8 17.71 -6.54 -5.81
C THR A 8 18.54 -7.22 -6.89
N VAL A 9 19.67 -6.61 -7.26
CA VAL A 9 20.53 -7.08 -8.36
C VAL A 9 22.01 -7.07 -7.95
N PRO A 10 22.87 -7.83 -8.64
CA PRO A 10 24.32 -7.66 -8.51
C PRO A 10 24.74 -6.22 -8.85
N ALA A 11 25.74 -5.69 -8.14
CA ALA A 11 26.20 -4.29 -8.28
C ALA A 11 26.54 -3.91 -9.74
N ASN A 12 27.10 -4.85 -10.51
CA ASN A 12 27.44 -4.63 -11.92
C ASN A 12 26.22 -4.49 -12.86
N GLN A 13 24.99 -4.65 -12.37
CA GLN A 13 23.75 -4.42 -13.13
C GLN A 13 23.09 -3.07 -12.78
N LEU A 14 23.66 -2.27 -11.88
CA LEU A 14 23.06 -1.02 -11.41
C LEU A 14 22.71 -0.07 -12.55
N GLU A 15 23.65 0.22 -13.47
CA GLU A 15 23.40 1.11 -14.62
C GLU A 15 22.20 0.64 -15.45
N LYS A 16 22.07 -0.69 -15.65
CA LYS A 16 20.96 -1.27 -16.40
C LYS A 16 19.62 -1.07 -15.69
N MET A 17 19.58 -1.20 -14.37
CA MET A 17 18.35 -0.98 -13.60
C MET A 17 17.95 0.49 -13.63
N LEU A 18 18.91 1.41 -13.48
CA LEU A 18 18.65 2.85 -13.63
C LEU A 18 18.09 3.19 -15.01
N TRP A 19 18.64 2.57 -16.07
CA TRP A 19 18.10 2.72 -17.41
C TRP A 19 16.65 2.21 -17.53
N LEU A 20 16.35 1.01 -17.04
CA LEU A 20 14.99 0.44 -17.09
C LEU A 20 13.97 1.24 -16.28
N GLU A 21 14.34 1.74 -15.11
CA GLU A 21 13.46 2.57 -14.28
C GLU A 21 13.21 3.95 -14.91
N SER A 22 14.23 4.53 -15.56
CA SER A 22 14.05 5.76 -16.33
C SER A 22 13.13 5.57 -17.53
N ASP A 23 13.23 4.42 -18.22
CA ASP A 23 12.37 4.07 -19.35
C ASP A 23 10.90 3.99 -18.91
N ARG A 24 10.67 3.30 -17.79
CA ARG A 24 9.35 3.17 -17.17
C ARG A 24 8.76 4.51 -16.75
N MET A 25 9.57 5.40 -16.18
CA MET A 25 9.09 6.71 -15.75
C MET A 25 8.82 7.64 -16.94
N GLY A 26 9.70 7.66 -17.94
CA GLY A 26 9.63 8.63 -19.03
C GLY A 26 8.78 8.21 -20.23
N PHE A 27 8.68 6.91 -20.52
CA PHE A 27 8.29 6.42 -21.86
C PHE A 27 7.25 5.29 -21.83
N LEU A 28 6.76 4.89 -20.65
CA LEU A 28 5.78 3.80 -20.51
C LEU A 28 4.51 4.01 -21.36
N LEU A 29 4.01 5.24 -21.45
CA LEU A 29 2.72 5.54 -22.07
C LEU A 29 2.65 5.18 -23.55
N ASP A 30 3.78 5.23 -24.27
CA ASP A 30 3.87 4.84 -25.67
C ASP A 30 3.66 3.34 -25.87
N ALA A 31 4.02 2.54 -24.85
CA ALA A 31 3.83 1.10 -24.85
C ALA A 31 2.41 0.66 -24.41
N VAL A 32 1.59 1.58 -23.87
CA VAL A 32 0.24 1.29 -23.36
C VAL A 32 -0.79 1.32 -24.49
N SER A 33 -1.41 0.17 -24.75
CA SER A 33 -2.52 0.00 -25.68
C SER A 33 -3.79 -0.46 -24.97
N GLN A 34 -4.96 -0.21 -25.57
CA GLN A 34 -6.24 -0.71 -25.04
C GLN A 34 -6.19 -2.21 -24.77
N ARG A 35 -5.63 -3.00 -25.69
CA ARG A 35 -5.52 -4.45 -25.52
C ARG A 35 -4.69 -4.82 -24.30
N LYS A 36 -3.53 -4.18 -24.08
CA LYS A 36 -2.70 -4.46 -22.90
C LYS A 36 -3.40 -4.05 -21.61
N PHE A 37 -4.09 -2.90 -21.63
CA PHE A 37 -4.89 -2.43 -20.52
C PHE A 37 -5.99 -3.44 -20.14
N GLU A 38 -6.78 -3.93 -21.10
CA GLU A 38 -7.85 -4.90 -20.83
C GLU A 38 -7.34 -6.23 -20.26
N ILE A 39 -6.17 -6.69 -20.73
CA ILE A 39 -5.50 -7.86 -20.17
C ILE A 39 -5.16 -7.61 -18.70
N GLN A 40 -4.52 -6.48 -18.39
CA GLN A 40 -4.15 -6.14 -17.00
C GLN A 40 -5.37 -5.93 -16.11
N ARG A 41 -6.43 -5.27 -16.61
CA ARG A 41 -7.69 -5.07 -15.91
C ARG A 41 -8.33 -6.40 -15.51
N SER A 42 -8.33 -7.37 -16.44
CA SER A 42 -8.82 -8.73 -16.17
C SER A 42 -7.95 -9.45 -15.13
N THR A 43 -6.63 -9.28 -15.19
CA THR A 43 -5.70 -9.83 -14.19
C THR A 43 -5.96 -9.25 -12.80
N VAL A 44 -6.17 -7.93 -12.66
CA VAL A 44 -6.46 -7.30 -11.36
C VAL A 44 -7.78 -7.79 -10.78
N LYS A 45 -8.83 -7.97 -11.59
CA LYS A 45 -10.08 -8.58 -11.14
C LYS A 45 -9.88 -9.99 -10.61
N ASN A 46 -9.10 -10.81 -11.31
CA ASN A 46 -8.76 -12.16 -10.86
C ASN A 46 -7.93 -12.14 -9.57
N GLU A 47 -7.01 -11.19 -9.43
CA GLU A 47 -6.24 -10.99 -8.21
C GLU A 47 -7.16 -10.64 -7.03
N ARG A 48 -8.11 -9.72 -7.21
CA ARG A 48 -9.10 -9.40 -6.16
C ARG A 48 -9.88 -10.64 -5.74
N ALA A 49 -10.41 -11.38 -6.71
CA ALA A 49 -11.16 -12.60 -6.44
C ALA A 49 -10.33 -13.66 -5.67
N GLN A 50 -9.02 -13.76 -5.94
CA GLN A 50 -8.14 -14.73 -5.29
C GLN A 50 -7.62 -14.27 -3.92
N ARG A 51 -7.27 -12.98 -3.78
CA ARG A 51 -6.59 -12.45 -2.59
C ARG A 51 -7.56 -11.95 -1.52
N TYR A 52 -8.76 -11.55 -1.92
CA TYR A 52 -9.76 -10.94 -1.04
C TYR A 52 -11.01 -11.83 -0.98
N ASP A 53 -11.73 -11.99 -2.09
CA ASP A 53 -13.09 -12.56 -2.06
C ASP A 53 -13.12 -14.07 -1.72
N ASN A 54 -12.13 -14.84 -2.19
CA ASN A 54 -12.03 -16.28 -1.91
C ASN A 54 -10.99 -16.64 -0.84
N ARG A 55 -10.48 -15.65 -0.10
CA ARG A 55 -9.49 -15.88 0.96
C ARG A 55 -10.17 -15.75 2.31
N PRO A 56 -10.00 -16.74 3.22
CA PRO A 56 -10.43 -16.59 4.61
C PRO A 56 -9.93 -15.26 5.18
N TYR A 57 -10.85 -14.47 5.75
CA TYR A 57 -10.58 -13.16 6.34
C TYR A 57 -10.16 -12.06 5.35
N GLY A 58 -10.22 -12.31 4.03
CA GLY A 58 -9.71 -11.40 3.01
C GLY A 58 -10.40 -10.04 2.96
N LEU A 59 -11.67 -9.98 3.36
CA LEU A 59 -12.46 -8.74 3.38
C LEU A 59 -12.39 -7.98 4.71
N ILE A 60 -11.69 -8.47 5.73
CA ILE A 60 -11.69 -7.81 7.04
C ILE A 60 -11.16 -6.39 6.94
N TRP A 61 -10.07 -6.16 6.21
CA TRP A 61 -9.48 -4.81 6.09
C TRP A 61 -10.36 -3.84 5.32
N GLU A 62 -11.06 -4.32 4.29
CA GLU A 62 -12.04 -3.51 3.56
C GLU A 62 -13.17 -3.05 4.49
N ARG A 63 -13.75 -3.99 5.24
CA ARG A 63 -14.84 -3.71 6.19
C ARG A 63 -14.39 -2.85 7.37
N MET A 64 -13.17 -3.05 7.86
CA MET A 64 -12.59 -2.23 8.90
C MET A 64 -12.37 -0.79 8.42
N SER A 65 -11.94 -0.62 7.17
CA SER A 65 -11.72 0.70 6.57
C SER A 65 -13.04 1.45 6.37
N GLU A 66 -14.07 0.77 5.86
CA GLU A 66 -15.45 1.31 5.75
C GLU A 66 -16.05 1.67 7.12
N ALA A 67 -15.66 0.95 8.19
CA ALA A 67 -16.07 1.27 9.55
C ALA A 67 -15.35 2.50 10.09
N LEU A 68 -14.02 2.54 9.97
CA LEU A 68 -13.17 3.56 10.61
C LEU A 68 -13.25 4.92 9.93
N TYR A 69 -13.40 4.94 8.61
CA TYR A 69 -13.32 6.15 7.81
C TYR A 69 -14.68 6.51 7.19
N PRO A 70 -15.08 7.80 7.19
CA PRO A 70 -16.30 8.22 6.52
C PRO A 70 -16.18 8.07 5.00
N GLU A 71 -17.32 7.95 4.32
CA GLU A 71 -17.37 7.94 2.86
C GLU A 71 -16.66 9.17 2.28
N GLY A 72 -15.83 8.95 1.26
CA GLY A 72 -15.01 9.99 0.62
C GLY A 72 -13.65 10.22 1.27
N HIS A 73 -13.38 9.63 2.43
CA HIS A 73 -12.02 9.63 2.99
C HIS A 73 -11.10 8.71 2.15
N PRO A 74 -9.84 9.10 1.85
CA PRO A 74 -8.95 8.28 0.99
C PRO A 74 -8.64 6.86 1.49
N TYR A 75 -8.85 6.61 2.79
CA TYR A 75 -8.70 5.29 3.41
C TYR A 75 -10.04 4.58 3.68
N SER A 76 -11.17 5.04 3.14
CA SER A 76 -12.44 4.34 3.28
C SER A 76 -12.57 3.13 2.36
N TRP A 77 -11.57 2.87 1.50
CA TRP A 77 -11.50 1.71 0.61
C TRP A 77 -10.07 1.13 0.56
N GLN A 78 -9.95 -0.09 0.04
CA GLN A 78 -8.64 -0.75 -0.14
C GLN A 78 -7.96 -0.34 -1.44
N THR A 79 -6.63 -0.39 -1.48
CA THR A 79 -5.81 0.00 -2.64
C THR A 79 -6.17 -0.73 -3.94
N ILE A 80 -6.68 -1.97 -3.84
CA ILE A 80 -7.10 -2.76 -5.03
C ILE A 80 -8.38 -2.22 -5.69
N GLY A 81 -9.16 -1.39 -4.98
CA GLY A 81 -10.43 -0.83 -5.46
C GLY A 81 -11.55 -1.85 -5.57
N TYR A 82 -12.74 -1.38 -5.95
CA TYR A 82 -13.94 -2.20 -6.15
C TYR A 82 -14.04 -2.73 -7.60
N VAL A 83 -14.73 -3.86 -7.79
CA VAL A 83 -14.88 -4.45 -9.14
C VAL A 83 -15.63 -3.52 -10.08
N GLU A 84 -16.60 -2.80 -9.56
CA GLU A 84 -17.42 -1.82 -10.28
C GLU A 84 -16.56 -0.64 -10.76
N ASP A 85 -15.58 -0.21 -9.96
CA ASP A 85 -14.64 0.84 -10.36
C ASP A 85 -13.65 0.33 -11.42
N LEU A 86 -13.19 -0.92 -11.28
CA LEU A 86 -12.38 -1.59 -12.30
C LEU A 86 -13.14 -1.79 -13.62
N GLU A 87 -14.48 -1.81 -13.60
CA GLU A 87 -15.31 -1.86 -14.81
C GLU A 87 -15.48 -0.51 -15.47
N ARG A 88 -15.56 0.54 -14.64
CA ARG A 88 -15.77 1.92 -15.08
C ARG A 88 -14.49 2.55 -15.65
N VAL A 89 -13.32 2.20 -15.12
CA VAL A 89 -12.03 2.78 -15.53
C VAL A 89 -11.61 2.33 -16.94
N ASP A 90 -11.04 3.25 -17.71
CA ASP A 90 -10.50 3.00 -19.05
C ASP A 90 -8.99 3.29 -19.18
N VAL A 91 -8.44 3.09 -20.38
CA VAL A 91 -7.01 3.30 -20.64
C VAL A 91 -6.60 4.77 -20.50
N ASN A 92 -7.51 5.72 -20.74
CA ASN A 92 -7.23 7.14 -20.64
C ASN A 92 -7.16 7.57 -19.18
N ASP A 93 -7.98 7.00 -18.30
CA ASP A 93 -7.87 7.21 -16.85
C ASP A 93 -6.48 6.79 -16.34
N LEU A 94 -5.97 5.64 -16.80
CA LEU A 94 -4.60 5.19 -16.48
C LEU A 94 -3.56 6.20 -16.98
N LYS A 95 -3.67 6.65 -18.23
CA LYS A 95 -2.74 7.62 -18.82
C LYS A 95 -2.79 8.95 -18.07
N ALA A 96 -3.97 9.42 -17.72
CA ALA A 96 -4.17 10.64 -16.95
C ALA A 96 -3.56 10.53 -15.54
N PHE A 97 -3.77 9.39 -14.87
CA PHE A 97 -3.17 9.12 -13.57
C PHE A 97 -1.63 9.12 -13.65
N PHE A 98 -1.05 8.45 -14.64
CA PHE A 98 0.39 8.44 -14.84
C PHE A 98 0.94 9.85 -15.09
N LEU A 99 0.35 10.61 -16.02
CA LEU A 99 0.78 11.98 -16.31
C LEU A 99 0.62 12.93 -15.11
N ARG A 100 -0.33 12.68 -14.21
CA ARG A 100 -0.56 13.48 -13.02
C ARG A 100 0.47 13.24 -11.91
N TRP A 101 0.91 11.99 -11.75
CA TRP A 101 1.63 11.54 -10.55
C TRP A 101 3.04 11.00 -10.79
N TYR A 102 3.33 10.47 -11.99
CA TYR A 102 4.62 9.86 -12.33
C TYR A 102 5.51 10.86 -13.06
N GLY A 103 6.19 11.70 -12.28
CA GLY A 103 7.21 12.63 -12.78
C GLY A 103 8.40 12.72 -11.82
N PRO A 104 9.58 13.16 -12.31
CA PRO A 104 10.81 13.17 -11.52
C PRO A 104 10.74 14.10 -10.29
N ASN A 105 9.89 15.13 -10.31
CA ASN A 105 9.63 16.00 -9.17
C ASN A 105 8.78 15.37 -8.06
N ASN A 106 8.19 14.20 -8.30
CA ASN A 106 7.38 13.46 -7.33
C ASN A 106 7.93 12.04 -7.08
N ALA A 107 9.22 11.82 -7.37
CA ALA A 107 9.89 10.54 -7.20
C ALA A 107 11.09 10.66 -6.27
N THR A 108 11.45 9.56 -5.61
CA THR A 108 12.68 9.44 -4.82
C THR A 108 13.35 8.14 -5.18
N ILE A 109 14.61 8.23 -5.63
CA ILE A 109 15.44 7.06 -5.94
C ILE A 109 16.30 6.78 -4.70
N THR A 110 16.24 5.55 -4.19
CA THR A 110 17.08 5.09 -3.07
C THR A 110 17.90 3.89 -3.53
N ILE A 111 19.23 4.00 -3.43
CA ILE A 111 20.18 2.97 -3.85
C ILE A 111 21.05 2.65 -2.66
N GLY A 112 21.12 1.38 -2.28
CA GLY A 112 21.97 0.90 -1.19
C GLY A 112 22.69 -0.38 -1.59
N GLY A 113 24.00 -0.44 -1.29
CA GLY A 113 24.84 -1.58 -1.63
C GLY A 113 26.29 -1.19 -1.89
N ASP A 114 27.00 -2.06 -2.61
CA ASP A 114 28.36 -1.82 -3.10
C ASP A 114 28.31 -0.95 -4.37
N LEU A 115 28.59 0.35 -4.23
CA LEU A 115 28.47 1.32 -5.32
C LEU A 115 29.54 2.42 -5.23
N ASP A 116 29.93 2.91 -6.41
CA ASP A 116 30.65 4.18 -6.55
C ASP A 116 29.61 5.32 -6.63
N VAL A 117 29.67 6.26 -5.69
CA VAL A 117 28.67 7.32 -5.55
C VAL A 117 28.71 8.29 -6.73
N GLU A 118 29.90 8.68 -7.17
CA GLU A 118 30.07 9.67 -8.24
C GLU A 118 29.55 9.10 -9.56
N GLN A 119 29.96 7.88 -9.90
CA GLN A 119 29.50 7.19 -11.11
C GLN A 119 27.99 6.93 -11.08
N THR A 120 27.44 6.58 -9.90
CA THR A 120 26.00 6.36 -9.75
C THR A 120 25.21 7.64 -9.99
N LEU A 121 25.66 8.78 -9.46
CA LEU A 121 25.02 10.07 -9.70
C LEU A 121 25.11 10.50 -11.17
N GLU A 122 26.22 10.21 -11.85
CA GLU A 122 26.33 10.42 -13.30
C GLU A 122 25.28 9.61 -14.07
N TRP A 123 25.10 8.32 -13.74
CA TRP A 123 24.07 7.49 -14.37
C TRP A 123 22.66 7.97 -14.07
N VAL A 124 22.38 8.34 -12.82
CA VAL A 124 21.06 8.91 -12.45
C VAL A 124 20.78 10.17 -13.27
N ASN A 125 21.74 11.10 -13.37
CA ASN A 125 21.57 12.30 -14.19
C ASN A 125 21.44 11.98 -15.68
N LYS A 126 22.23 11.04 -16.19
CA LYS A 126 22.19 10.57 -17.59
C LYS A 126 20.81 10.04 -17.98
N TYR A 127 20.18 9.25 -17.11
CA TYR A 127 18.94 8.54 -17.43
C TYR A 127 17.68 9.31 -17.02
N PHE A 128 17.67 9.97 -15.86
CA PHE A 128 16.49 10.67 -15.36
C PHE A 128 16.50 12.17 -15.66
N GLY A 129 17.68 12.77 -15.90
CA GLY A 129 17.83 14.22 -16.01
C GLY A 129 17.15 14.85 -17.24
N SER A 130 16.88 14.06 -18.27
CA SER A 130 16.16 14.52 -19.47
C SER A 130 14.65 14.36 -19.38
N ILE A 131 14.14 13.66 -18.36
CA ILE A 131 12.70 13.43 -18.17
C ILE A 131 12.05 14.77 -17.77
N PRO A 132 11.03 15.25 -18.48
CA PRO A 132 10.35 16.48 -18.13
C PRO A 132 9.76 16.43 -16.72
N ARG A 133 9.77 17.58 -16.04
CA ARG A 133 9.05 17.76 -14.78
C ARG A 133 7.56 17.50 -14.99
N GLY A 134 6.95 16.73 -14.08
CA GLY A 134 5.50 16.54 -14.04
C GLY A 134 4.78 17.70 -13.34
N PRO A 135 3.44 17.65 -13.24
CA PRO A 135 2.67 18.63 -12.50
C PRO A 135 3.10 18.70 -11.02
N GLU A 136 2.90 19.86 -10.38
CA GLU A 136 3.18 19.99 -8.95
C GLU A 136 2.29 19.06 -8.11
N VAL A 137 2.90 18.47 -7.08
CA VAL A 137 2.24 17.57 -6.15
C VAL A 137 2.38 18.17 -4.76
N GLU A 138 1.25 18.57 -4.19
CA GLU A 138 1.18 19.05 -2.82
C GLU A 138 0.82 17.90 -1.88
N ASN A 139 1.31 17.98 -0.65
CA ASN A 139 0.93 17.04 0.39
C ASN A 139 -0.56 17.21 0.72
N ALA A 140 -1.30 16.09 0.68
CA ALA A 140 -2.68 16.09 1.13
C ALA A 140 -2.75 16.48 2.62
N PRO A 141 -3.79 17.22 3.04
CA PRO A 141 -4.00 17.52 4.45
C PRO A 141 -4.21 16.21 5.22
N LYS A 142 -3.63 16.13 6.41
CA LYS A 142 -3.82 14.99 7.31
C LYS A 142 -5.29 14.94 7.75
N GLN A 143 -5.89 13.77 7.66
CA GLN A 143 -7.30 13.53 8.01
C GLN A 143 -7.38 12.36 9.00
N PRO A 144 -7.09 12.58 10.30
CA PRO A 144 -7.23 11.52 11.30
C PRO A 144 -8.67 11.02 11.37
N ALA A 145 -8.85 9.70 11.46
CA ALA A 145 -10.17 9.10 11.64
C ALA A 145 -10.83 9.59 12.93
N LYS A 146 -12.13 9.81 12.87
CA LYS A 146 -12.97 10.16 14.03
C LYS A 146 -14.25 9.36 13.97
N LEU A 147 -14.50 8.60 15.03
CA LEU A 147 -15.77 7.89 15.24
C LEU A 147 -16.62 8.66 16.23
N GLN A 148 -17.91 8.80 15.92
CA GLN A 148 -18.90 9.40 16.83
C GLN A 148 -19.51 8.35 17.77
N GLU A 149 -19.47 7.09 17.37
CA GLU A 149 -20.05 5.95 18.07
C GLU A 149 -19.29 4.67 17.72
N ASP A 150 -19.45 3.65 18.56
CA ASP A 150 -18.91 2.32 18.31
C ASP A 150 -19.63 1.67 17.12
N LYS A 151 -18.85 1.03 16.24
CA LYS A 151 -19.37 0.28 15.10
C LYS A 151 -19.08 -1.20 15.27
N TYR A 152 -20.09 -2.02 15.03
CA TYR A 152 -20.00 -3.48 15.07
C TYR A 152 -20.31 -4.04 13.69
N ILE A 153 -19.39 -4.84 13.16
CA ILE A 153 -19.56 -5.51 11.86
C ILE A 153 -19.36 -7.00 12.07
N THR A 154 -20.34 -7.77 11.61
CA THR A 154 -20.26 -9.24 11.56
C THR A 154 -20.10 -9.65 10.10
N LEU A 155 -19.07 -10.45 9.82
CA LEU A 155 -18.85 -11.06 8.51
C LEU A 155 -19.01 -12.57 8.65
N GLU A 156 -19.88 -13.14 7.83
CA GLU A 156 -20.02 -14.59 7.71
C GLU A 156 -19.26 -15.07 6.47
N ASP A 157 -18.40 -16.06 6.64
CA ASP A 157 -17.55 -16.60 5.59
C ASP A 157 -17.28 -18.10 5.82
N ARG A 158 -16.71 -18.78 4.82
CA ARG A 158 -16.28 -20.19 4.89
C ARG A 158 -14.94 -20.31 5.61
N ILE A 159 -14.97 -20.09 6.92
CA ILE A 159 -13.80 -20.08 7.81
C ILE A 159 -13.82 -21.27 8.78
N GLN A 160 -12.64 -21.74 9.20
CA GLN A 160 -12.53 -22.80 10.21
C GLN A 160 -12.54 -22.26 11.64
N GLN A 161 -12.07 -21.02 11.83
CA GLN A 161 -11.94 -20.40 13.13
C GLN A 161 -12.58 -19.01 13.08
N PRO A 162 -13.39 -18.61 14.07
CA PRO A 162 -13.85 -17.25 14.15
C PRO A 162 -12.68 -16.32 14.53
N MET A 163 -12.74 -15.08 14.05
CA MET A 163 -11.79 -14.03 14.39
C MET A 163 -12.56 -12.82 14.95
N VAL A 164 -12.00 -12.20 15.98
CA VAL A 164 -12.46 -10.92 16.50
C VAL A 164 -11.34 -9.91 16.29
N MET A 165 -11.65 -8.80 15.61
CA MET A 165 -10.76 -7.66 15.47
C MET A 165 -11.41 -6.44 16.09
N ILE A 166 -10.64 -5.70 16.88
CA ILE A 166 -11.06 -4.46 17.50
C ILE A 166 -10.04 -3.41 17.10
N ALA A 167 -10.52 -2.29 16.56
CA ALA A 167 -9.68 -1.20 16.09
C ALA A 167 -10.15 0.12 16.68
N TRP A 168 -9.19 0.97 17.01
CA TRP A 168 -9.43 2.34 17.45
C TRP A 168 -8.78 3.32 16.48
N PRO A 169 -9.45 4.41 16.10
CA PRO A 169 -8.79 5.54 15.47
C PRO A 169 -7.67 6.07 16.37
N THR A 170 -6.46 6.18 15.82
CA THR A 170 -5.30 6.74 16.52
C THR A 170 -4.78 7.98 15.78
N THR A 171 -3.47 8.20 15.84
CA THR A 171 -2.78 9.34 15.24
C THR A 171 -2.14 8.98 13.90
N TYR A 172 -1.60 9.98 13.21
CA TYR A 172 -0.84 9.79 11.99
C TYR A 172 0.65 9.58 12.28
N SER A 173 1.37 8.99 11.33
CA SER A 173 2.80 8.74 11.50
C SER A 173 3.63 10.03 11.67
N GLY A 174 4.54 10.03 12.63
CA GLY A 174 5.41 11.14 13.01
C GLY A 174 4.81 12.09 14.04
N GLU A 175 3.61 11.82 14.56
CA GLU A 175 3.03 12.56 15.68
C GLU A 175 3.63 12.10 17.02
N GLU A 176 3.64 12.99 18.01
CA GLU A 176 4.33 12.76 19.29
C GLU A 176 3.85 11.50 20.01
N SER A 177 2.55 11.18 19.93
CA SER A 177 1.99 10.02 20.60
C SER A 177 2.30 8.68 19.93
N GLN A 178 2.84 8.68 18.69
CA GLN A 178 3.08 7.43 17.94
C GLN A 178 3.95 6.45 18.72
N ALA A 179 5.08 6.90 19.27
CA ALA A 179 6.00 6.01 20.00
C ALA A 179 5.34 5.39 21.26
N SER A 180 4.43 6.11 21.90
CA SER A 180 3.70 5.61 23.06
C SER A 180 2.66 4.56 22.65
N LEU A 181 1.97 4.77 21.52
CA LEU A 181 1.02 3.82 20.96
C LEU A 181 1.71 2.54 20.46
N ASP A 182 2.86 2.68 19.80
CA ASP A 182 3.67 1.53 19.35
C ASP A 182 4.11 0.68 20.56
N THR A 183 4.54 1.34 21.64
CA THR A 183 4.90 0.66 22.90
C THR A 183 3.70 -0.03 23.54
N LEU A 184 2.52 0.60 23.54
CA LEU A 184 1.29 -0.02 24.03
C LEU A 184 0.95 -1.28 23.23
N SER A 185 1.03 -1.21 21.89
CA SER A 185 0.77 -2.35 21.01
C SER A 185 1.72 -3.52 21.29
N GLU A 186 3.01 -3.24 21.48
CA GLU A 186 4.03 -4.24 21.82
C GLU A 186 3.72 -4.93 23.17
N VAL A 187 3.35 -4.17 24.20
CA VAL A 187 2.97 -4.71 25.51
C VAL A 187 1.71 -5.57 25.42
N LEU A 188 0.74 -5.15 24.61
CA LEU A 188 -0.52 -5.86 24.44
C LEU A 188 -0.36 -7.17 23.66
N GLY A 189 0.41 -7.18 22.56
CA GLY A 189 0.42 -8.30 21.62
C GLY A 189 1.73 -8.60 20.88
N GLY A 190 2.85 -7.95 21.22
CA GLY A 190 4.12 -8.05 20.45
C GLY A 190 4.85 -9.40 20.53
N GLY A 191 4.42 -10.32 21.40
CA GLY A 191 5.03 -11.64 21.47
C GLY A 191 4.52 -12.53 22.59
N THR A 192 5.26 -13.60 22.89
CA THR A 192 4.82 -14.62 23.85
C THR A 192 4.78 -14.15 25.31
N ASN A 193 5.36 -13.00 25.64
CA ASN A 193 5.25 -12.39 26.97
C ASN A 193 4.18 -11.30 27.06
N SER A 194 3.47 -11.02 25.97
CA SER A 194 2.43 -9.99 25.92
C SER A 194 1.18 -10.38 26.70
N VAL A 195 0.38 -9.36 27.05
CA VAL A 195 -0.88 -9.55 27.81
C VAL A 195 -1.82 -10.50 27.06
N LEU A 196 -2.08 -10.25 25.78
CA LEU A 196 -3.01 -11.05 24.99
C LEU A 196 -2.54 -12.50 24.84
N TYR A 197 -1.24 -12.73 24.66
CA TYR A 197 -0.72 -14.10 24.58
C TYR A 197 -0.88 -14.84 25.91
N GLN A 198 -0.50 -14.24 27.03
CA GLN A 198 -0.57 -14.89 28.34
C GLN A 198 -2.01 -15.21 28.75
N ASP A 199 -2.96 -14.32 28.44
CA ASP A 199 -4.34 -14.43 28.92
C ASP A 199 -5.31 -15.15 27.97
N LEU A 200 -4.97 -15.24 26.67
CA LEU A 200 -5.82 -15.86 25.65
C LEU A 200 -5.19 -17.12 25.06
N VAL A 201 -3.94 -17.03 24.58
CA VAL A 201 -3.29 -18.14 23.87
C VAL A 201 -2.81 -19.21 24.85
N LYS A 202 -2.04 -18.81 25.86
CA LYS A 202 -1.48 -19.74 26.85
C LYS A 202 -2.56 -20.44 27.68
N THR A 203 -3.70 -19.78 27.92
CA THR A 203 -4.86 -20.38 28.59
C THR A 203 -5.82 -21.11 27.63
N GLN A 204 -5.45 -21.27 26.36
CA GLN A 204 -6.22 -21.98 25.34
C GLN A 204 -7.64 -21.42 25.09
N LYS A 205 -7.85 -20.12 25.30
CA LYS A 205 -9.11 -19.43 24.94
C LYS A 205 -9.11 -18.98 23.48
N ALA A 206 -7.94 -18.69 22.94
CA ALA A 206 -7.71 -18.40 21.53
C ALA A 206 -6.53 -19.22 21.02
N VAL A 207 -6.52 -19.51 19.72
CA VAL A 207 -5.37 -20.17 19.08
C VAL A 207 -4.23 -19.18 18.80
N ASP A 208 -4.57 -17.90 18.66
CA ASP A 208 -3.64 -16.80 18.42
C ASP A 208 -4.27 -15.49 18.90
N ALA A 209 -3.43 -14.51 19.27
CA ALA A 209 -3.85 -13.17 19.66
C ALA A 209 -2.66 -12.19 19.55
N GLY A 210 -2.92 -10.98 19.06
CA GLY A 210 -1.91 -9.95 18.87
C GLY A 210 -2.48 -8.55 18.77
N SER A 211 -1.58 -7.57 18.68
CA SER A 211 -1.86 -6.14 18.51
C SER A 211 -0.82 -5.61 17.52
N PHE A 212 -1.22 -4.67 16.68
CA PHE A 212 -0.35 -4.01 15.70
C PHE A 212 -0.77 -2.55 15.53
#